data_AF-X1DZ34-F1
#
_entry.id   AF-X1DZ34-F1
#
_cell.length_a   1.000
_cell.length_b   1.000
_cell.length_c   1.000
_cell.angle_alpha   90.00
_cell.angle_beta   90.00
_cell.angle_gamma   90.00
#
_symmetry.space_group_name_H-M   'P 1'
#
loop_
_entity.id
_entity.type
_entity.pdbx_description
1 polymer ?
#
loop_
_entity_poly.entity_id
_entity_poly.type
_entity_poly.pdbx_seq_one_letter_code
_entity_poly.pdbx_strand_id
1 'polypeptide(L)'
;MIRAVVLAAVFLSGAALMSLEMAGFRLVQPEFGSDIIVWGSLISVFLGGLAIGAFLGGRLADRRPALWKLGAILALGGVVALSIPLYSDAALDYMFPGEGAPLPEEWGAGGTGAVGQLVVYMPPDLRWPTLGVGLLLFLVPSVLLGMVTPYAAKLLIHA
;
A
#
# COMPACT_ATOMS: atom_id res chain seq x y z
N MET A 1 -27.57 18.62 -2.95
CA MET A 1 -26.52 18.57 -1.90
C MET A 1 -25.84 17.20 -1.83
N ILE A 2 -26.58 16.09 -1.72
CA ILE A 2 -26.01 14.72 -1.60
C ILE A 2 -25.02 14.39 -2.73
N ARG A 3 -25.33 14.73 -3.99
CA ARG A 3 -24.43 14.49 -5.13
C ARG A 3 -23.05 15.14 -4.96
N ALA A 4 -23.01 16.40 -4.51
CA ALA A 4 -21.77 17.12 -4.27
C ALA A 4 -20.93 16.46 -3.16
N VAL A 5 -21.59 15.99 -2.09
CA VAL A 5 -20.93 15.26 -0.99
C VAL A 5 -20.31 13.96 -1.49
N VAL A 6 -21.03 13.19 -2.30
CA VAL A 6 -20.52 11.92 -2.86
C VAL A 6 -19.35 12.16 -3.81
N LEU A 7 -19.44 13.16 -4.69
CA LEU A 7 -18.35 13.52 -5.60
C LEU A 7 -17.10 14.01 -4.84
N ALA A 8 -17.29 14.85 -3.82
CA ALA A 8 -16.20 15.26 -2.95
C ALA A 8 -15.57 14.07 -2.22
N ALA A 9 -16.38 13.12 -1.74
CA ALA A 9 -15.88 11.92 -1.08
C ALA A 9 -15.04 11.04 -2.03
N VAL A 10 -15.47 10.85 -3.28
CA VAL A 10 -14.72 10.12 -4.31
C VAL A 10 -13.40 10.82 -4.65
N PHE A 11 -13.45 12.14 -4.81
CA PHE A 11 -12.25 12.94 -5.07
C PHE A 11 -11.24 12.83 -3.92
N LEU A 12 -11.69 13.02 -2.68
CA LEU A 12 -10.84 12.94 -1.49
C LEU A 12 -10.32 11.52 -1.25
N SER A 13 -11.10 10.48 -1.54
CA SER A 13 -10.62 9.11 -1.45
C SER A 13 -9.54 8.80 -2.48
N GLY A 14 -9.66 9.35 -3.70
CA GLY A 14 -8.63 9.22 -4.73
C GLY A 14 -7.36 9.97 -4.33
N ALA A 15 -7.48 11.19 -3.82
CA ALA A 15 -6.35 11.96 -3.29
C ALA A 15 -5.67 11.24 -2.11
N ALA A 16 -6.45 10.65 -1.20
CA ALA A 16 -5.94 9.86 -0.09
C ALA A 16 -5.22 8.58 -0.55
N LEU A 17 -5.76 7.87 -1.53
CA LEU A 17 -5.12 6.69 -2.12
C LEU A 17 -3.78 7.04 -2.75
N MET A 18 -3.72 8.10 -3.57
CA MET A 18 -2.46 8.56 -4.19
C MET A 18 -1.45 9.02 -3.14
N SER A 19 -1.91 9.71 -2.09
CA SER A 19 -1.05 10.09 -0.97
C SER A 19 -0.50 8.87 -0.25
N LEU A 20 -1.34 7.85 -0.04
CA LEU A 20 -0.95 6.58 0.58
C LEU A 20 0.06 5.81 -0.27
N GLU A 21 -0.10 5.79 -1.59
CA GLU A 21 0.85 5.16 -2.51
C GLU A 21 2.24 5.83 -2.43
N MET A 22 2.27 7.16 -2.47
CA MET A 22 3.53 7.91 -2.35
C MET A 22 4.16 7.79 -0.96
N ALA A 23 3.36 7.77 0.10
CA ALA A 23 3.82 7.53 1.47
C ALA A 23 4.34 6.10 1.65
N GLY A 24 3.64 5.11 1.08
CA GLY A 24 4.00 3.71 1.13
C GLY A 24 5.34 3.43 0.45
N PHE A 25 5.61 4.07 -0.69
CA PHE A 25 6.92 3.99 -1.34
C PHE A 25 8.03 4.49 -0.40
N ARG A 26 7.84 5.64 0.24
CA ARG A 26 8.82 6.20 1.20
C ARG A 26 8.99 5.38 2.47
N LEU A 27 7.95 4.66 2.88
CA LEU A 27 7.99 3.76 4.04
C LEU A 27 8.84 2.52 3.74
N VAL A 28 8.75 1.99 2.52
CA VAL A 28 9.46 0.77 2.08
C VAL A 28 10.89 1.08 1.60
N GLN A 29 11.14 2.30 1.12
CA GLN A 29 12.41 2.70 0.52
C GLN A 29 13.67 2.54 1.42
N PRO A 30 13.65 2.74 2.75
CA PRO A 30 14.85 2.58 3.57
C PRO A 30 15.40 1.15 3.58
N GLU A 31 14.52 0.15 3.58
CA GLU A 31 14.88 -1.27 3.64
C GLU A 31 15.17 -1.87 2.26
N PHE A 32 14.44 -1.42 1.23
CA PHE A 32 14.49 -2.02 -0.11
C PHE A 32 15.08 -1.10 -1.20
N GLY A 33 15.51 0.11 -0.86
CA GLY A 33 16.05 1.07 -1.83
C GLY A 33 14.99 1.69 -2.75
N SER A 34 15.45 2.42 -3.78
CA SER A 34 14.61 3.23 -4.68
C SER A 34 14.48 2.66 -6.09
N ASP A 35 14.59 1.35 -6.26
CA ASP A 35 14.61 0.72 -7.58
C ASP A 35 13.23 0.66 -8.24
N ILE A 36 13.24 0.64 -9.59
CA ILE A 36 12.03 0.53 -10.40
C ILE A 36 11.23 -0.76 -10.12
N ILE A 37 11.91 -1.82 -9.66
CA ILE A 37 11.26 -3.08 -9.30
C ILE A 37 10.43 -2.92 -8.04
N VAL A 38 10.94 -2.20 -7.02
CA VAL A 38 10.23 -1.92 -5.75
C VAL A 38 9.05 -1.00 -5.99
N TRP A 39 9.26 0.05 -6.77
CA TRP A 39 8.20 0.98 -7.12
C TRP A 39 7.10 0.30 -7.95
N GLY A 40 7.48 -0.47 -8.96
CA GLY A 40 6.55 -1.22 -9.82
C GLY A 40 5.79 -2.32 -9.08
N SER A 41 6.43 -2.98 -8.11
CA SER A 41 5.76 -3.97 -7.26
C SER A 41 4.69 -3.33 -6.40
N LEU A 42 4.98 -2.17 -5.79
CA LEU A 42 4.03 -1.45 -4.97
C LEU A 42 2.80 -1.00 -5.78
N ILE A 43 3.02 -0.38 -6.94
CA ILE A 43 1.94 -0.01 -7.87
C ILE A 43 1.08 -1.21 -8.23
N SER A 44 1.70 -2.36 -8.51
CA SER A 44 0.97 -3.59 -8.84
C SER A 44 0.03 -4.03 -7.72
N VAL A 45 0.46 -3.87 -6.46
CA VAL A 45 -0.40 -4.14 -5.29
C VAL A 45 -1.55 -3.14 -5.20
N PHE A 46 -1.29 -1.84 -5.36
CA PHE A 46 -2.34 -0.82 -5.34
C PHE A 46 -3.36 -1.05 -6.47
N LEU A 47 -2.90 -1.27 -7.70
CA LEU A 47 -3.77 -1.55 -8.85
C LEU A 47 -4.54 -2.86 -8.68
N GLY A 48 -3.89 -3.92 -8.19
CA GLY A 48 -4.54 -5.20 -7.90
C GLY A 48 -5.61 -5.06 -6.83
N GLY A 49 -5.29 -4.35 -5.74
CA GLY A 49 -6.22 -4.01 -4.68
C GLY A 49 -7.40 -3.18 -5.19
N LEU A 50 -7.13 -2.15 -6.00
CA LEU A 50 -8.17 -1.34 -6.63
C LEU A 50 -9.08 -2.16 -7.55
N ALA A 51 -8.54 -3.07 -8.35
CA ALA A 51 -9.31 -3.93 -9.23
C ALA A 51 -10.25 -4.86 -8.43
N ILE A 52 -9.73 -5.49 -7.38
CA ILE A 52 -10.50 -6.33 -6.46
C ILE A 52 -11.57 -5.47 -5.75
N GLY A 53 -11.18 -4.31 -5.24
CA GLY A 53 -12.07 -3.34 -4.60
C GLY A 53 -13.19 -2.89 -5.52
N ALA A 54 -12.88 -2.56 -6.76
CA ALA A 54 -13.88 -2.13 -7.73
C ALA A 54 -14.89 -3.25 -8.02
N PHE A 55 -14.43 -4.48 -8.18
CA PHE A 55 -15.30 -5.65 -8.34
C PHE A 55 -16.23 -5.86 -7.13
N LEU A 56 -15.65 -5.88 -5.92
CA LEU A 56 -16.40 -6.08 -4.68
C LEU A 56 -17.37 -4.92 -4.38
N GLY A 57 -16.92 -3.69 -4.60
CA GLY A 57 -17.71 -2.47 -4.41
C GLY A 57 -18.88 -2.40 -5.39
N GLY A 58 -18.65 -2.76 -6.65
CA GLY A 58 -19.70 -2.89 -7.66
C GLY A 58 -20.75 -3.91 -7.27
N ARG A 59 -20.33 -5.10 -6.83
CA ARG A 59 -21.24 -6.17 -6.39
C ARG A 59 -22.00 -5.83 -5.11
N LEU A 60 -21.35 -5.13 -4.17
CA LEU A 60 -21.99 -4.68 -2.93
C LEU A 60 -23.03 -3.60 -3.20
N ALA A 61 -22.75 -2.71 -4.15
CA ALA A 61 -23.64 -1.64 -4.56
C ALA A 61 -24.88 -2.14 -5.31
N ASP A 62 -24.80 -3.27 -6.04
CA ASP A 62 -25.96 -3.86 -6.74
C ASP A 62 -27.09 -4.33 -5.83
N ARG A 63 -26.78 -4.68 -4.57
CA ARG A 63 -27.81 -5.21 -3.67
C ARG A 63 -28.73 -4.11 -3.16
N ARG A 64 -28.17 -3.10 -2.49
CA ARG A 64 -28.86 -1.91 -1.95
C ARG A 64 -27.85 -0.79 -1.71
N PRO A 65 -27.72 0.18 -2.63
CA PRO A 65 -26.81 1.30 -2.45
C PRO A 65 -27.33 2.19 -1.30
N ALA A 66 -26.49 2.48 -0.32
CA ALA A 66 -26.84 3.34 0.80
C ALA A 66 -25.65 4.22 1.21
N LEU A 67 -25.91 5.49 1.51
CA LEU A 67 -24.87 6.47 1.83
C LEU A 67 -24.05 6.07 3.06
N TRP A 68 -24.68 5.47 4.08
CA TRP A 68 -23.98 5.03 5.29
C TRP A 68 -22.94 3.93 5.00
N LYS A 69 -23.19 3.05 4.01
CA LYS A 69 -22.24 2.00 3.62
C LYS A 69 -21.01 2.60 2.93
N LEU A 70 -21.22 3.61 2.09
CA LEU A 70 -20.12 4.39 1.50
C LEU A 70 -19.27 5.04 2.59
N GLY A 71 -19.92 5.69 3.57
CA GLY A 71 -19.25 6.25 4.73
C GLY A 71 -18.49 5.21 5.55
N ALA A 72 -19.06 4.02 5.76
CA ALA A 72 -18.41 2.92 6.47
C ALA A 72 -17.18 2.38 5.73
N ILE A 73 -17.26 2.24 4.40
CA ILE A 73 -16.11 1.83 3.56
C ILE A 73 -14.98 2.86 3.66
N LEU A 74 -15.30 4.16 3.56
CA LEU A 74 -14.32 5.23 3.70
C LEU A 74 -13.71 5.30 5.09
N ALA A 75 -14.54 5.19 6.14
CA ALA A 75 -14.08 5.21 7.52
C ALA A 75 -13.17 4.01 7.80
N LEU A 76 -13.56 2.81 7.37
CA LEU A 76 -12.75 1.61 7.54
C LEU A 76 -11.44 1.71 6.75
N GLY A 77 -11.49 2.16 5.49
CA GLY A 77 -10.30 2.36 4.66
C GLY A 77 -9.34 3.38 5.27
N GLY A 78 -9.86 4.49 5.79
CA GLY A 78 -9.08 5.51 6.50
C GLY A 78 -8.48 4.99 7.80
N VAL A 79 -9.24 4.26 8.62
CA VAL A 79 -8.74 3.66 9.88
C VAL A 79 -7.62 2.66 9.59
N VAL A 80 -7.80 1.78 8.60
CA VAL A 80 -6.76 0.82 8.22
C VAL A 80 -5.53 1.54 7.70
N ALA A 81 -5.69 2.53 6.81
CA ALA A 81 -4.57 3.31 6.28
C ALA A 81 -3.80 4.07 7.38
N LEU A 82 -4.50 4.68 8.33
CA LEU A 82 -3.89 5.37 9.48
C LEU A 82 -3.22 4.42 10.46
N SER A 83 -3.64 3.15 10.50
CA SER A 83 -3.02 2.15 11.38
C SER A 83 -1.70 1.59 10.83
N ILE A 84 -1.40 1.76 9.54
CA ILE A 84 -0.18 1.22 8.90
C ILE A 84 1.11 1.53 9.65
N PRO A 85 1.39 2.77 10.10
CA PRO A 85 2.64 3.09 10.79
C PRO A 85 2.81 2.36 12.13
N LEU A 86 1.75 1.79 12.70
CA LEU A 86 1.83 1.06 13.97
C LEU A 86 2.40 -0.35 13.81
N TYR A 87 2.33 -0.93 12.61
CA TYR A 87 2.76 -2.30 12.33
C TYR A 87 3.70 -2.41 11.13
N SER A 88 4.10 -1.28 10.52
CA SER A 88 5.03 -1.24 9.40
C SER A 88 6.36 -1.92 9.74
N ASP A 89 6.92 -1.61 10.90
CA ASP A 89 8.24 -2.09 11.30
C ASP A 89 8.21 -3.60 11.52
N ALA A 90 7.15 -4.10 12.16
CA ALA A 90 6.93 -5.53 12.35
C ALA A 90 6.70 -6.28 11.02
N ALA A 91 6.02 -5.66 10.06
CA ALA A 91 5.80 -6.24 8.74
C ALA A 91 7.10 -6.29 7.92
N LEU A 92 7.93 -5.25 8.02
CA LEU A 92 9.25 -5.17 7.39
C LEU A 92 10.18 -6.21 7.99
N ASP A 93 10.30 -6.30 9.31
CA ASP A 93 11.14 -7.27 10.00
C ASP A 93 10.67 -8.71 9.79
N TYR A 94 9.36 -8.97 9.69
CA TYR A 94 8.87 -10.31 9.37
C TYR A 94 9.24 -10.77 7.95
N MET A 95 9.20 -9.85 6.98
CA MET A 95 9.43 -10.16 5.56
C MET A 95 10.91 -10.06 5.15
N PHE A 96 11.65 -9.21 5.85
CA PHE A 96 13.08 -8.97 5.71
C PHE A 96 13.72 -8.94 7.11
N PRO A 97 13.73 -10.07 7.84
CA PRO A 97 14.37 -10.17 9.14
C PRO A 97 15.85 -9.97 8.91
N GLY A 98 16.36 -8.80 9.29
CA GLY A 98 17.63 -8.27 8.78
C GLY A 98 18.73 -9.33 8.71
N GLU A 99 19.24 -9.59 7.50
CA GLU A 99 20.59 -10.16 7.38
C GLU A 99 21.60 -9.03 7.65
N GLY A 100 21.80 -8.78 8.94
CA GLY A 100 23.17 -8.67 9.45
C GLY A 100 23.80 -10.07 9.47
N ALA A 101 23.80 -10.80 8.35
CA ALA A 101 24.70 -11.94 8.21
C ALA A 101 26.11 -11.36 8.36
N PRO A 102 26.92 -11.83 9.33
CA PRO A 102 28.31 -11.40 9.40
C PRO A 102 28.92 -11.63 8.03
N LEU A 103 29.54 -10.61 7.45
CA LEU A 103 30.36 -10.79 6.25
C LEU A 103 31.27 -12.00 6.53
N PRO A 104 31.36 -12.98 5.60
CA PRO A 104 32.30 -14.08 5.77
C PRO A 104 33.67 -13.50 6.12
N GLU A 105 34.44 -14.08 7.06
CA GLU A 105 35.72 -13.50 7.51
C GLU A 105 36.69 -13.21 6.34
N GLU A 106 36.52 -13.90 5.22
CA GLU A 106 37.18 -13.71 3.93
C GLU A 106 36.86 -12.38 3.21
N TRP A 107 35.75 -11.70 3.56
CA TRP A 107 35.35 -10.36 3.10
C TRP A 107 35.81 -9.23 4.02
N GLY A 108 36.74 -9.52 4.94
CA GLY A 108 37.58 -8.51 5.57
C GLY A 108 36.88 -7.65 6.62
N ALA A 109 37.02 -8.08 7.88
CA ALA A 109 37.19 -7.13 8.98
C ALA A 109 38.48 -6.33 8.75
N GLY A 110 38.44 -5.35 7.84
CA GLY A 110 39.63 -4.66 7.35
C GLY A 110 39.30 -3.52 6.39
N GLY A 111 38.36 -2.64 6.76
CA GLY A 111 37.98 -1.51 5.92
C GLY A 111 37.29 -0.39 6.68
N THR A 112 37.99 0.30 7.57
CA THR A 112 37.58 1.60 8.15
C THR A 112 37.63 2.69 7.08
N GLY A 113 36.72 2.65 6.11
CA GLY A 113 36.60 3.65 5.06
C GLY A 113 35.22 3.65 4.45
N ALA A 114 34.78 4.82 3.96
CA ALA A 114 33.47 5.12 3.37
C ALA A 114 33.00 4.17 2.23
N VAL A 115 33.86 3.24 1.81
CA VAL A 115 33.59 2.19 0.82
C VAL A 115 32.89 0.97 1.45
N GLY A 116 33.09 0.70 2.75
CA GLY A 116 32.44 -0.40 3.46
C GLY A 116 30.93 -0.25 3.67
N GLN A 117 30.40 0.98 3.58
CA GLN A 117 28.96 1.26 3.57
C GLN A 117 28.34 1.18 2.17
N LEU A 118 29.16 1.19 1.10
CA LEU A 118 28.66 1.20 -0.28
C LEU A 118 28.41 -0.22 -0.83
N VAL A 119 28.93 -1.25 -0.16
CA VAL A 119 28.77 -2.67 -0.54
C VAL A 119 27.90 -3.40 0.49
N VAL A 120 26.84 -2.74 0.98
CA VAL A 120 25.74 -3.47 1.63
C VAL A 120 24.94 -4.13 0.52
N TYR A 121 25.27 -5.40 0.31
CA TYR A 121 24.67 -6.40 -0.55
C TYR A 121 23.17 -6.14 -0.87
N MET A 122 22.88 -5.81 -2.13
CA MET A 122 21.52 -5.87 -2.70
C MET A 122 21.22 -7.34 -3.01
N PRO A 123 20.31 -8.03 -2.30
CA PRO A 123 19.99 -9.42 -2.61
C PRO A 123 19.30 -9.52 -3.98
N PRO A 124 19.62 -10.53 -4.83
CA PRO A 124 19.01 -10.76 -6.15
C PRO A 124 17.48 -10.93 -6.17
N ASP A 125 16.86 -11.08 -5.00
CA ASP A 125 15.52 -11.59 -4.77
C ASP A 125 14.57 -10.60 -4.05
N LEU A 126 14.91 -9.30 -4.05
CA LEU A 126 14.13 -8.18 -3.49
C LEU A 126 12.65 -8.10 -3.94
N ARG A 127 12.33 -8.77 -5.04
CA ARG A 127 10.98 -8.85 -5.66
C ARG A 127 9.93 -9.41 -4.70
N TRP A 128 10.23 -10.53 -4.06
CA TRP A 128 9.24 -11.25 -3.26
C TRP A 128 8.95 -10.57 -1.91
N PRO A 129 9.97 -10.08 -1.17
CA PRO A 129 9.75 -9.34 0.07
C PRO A 129 9.00 -8.03 -0.14
N THR A 130 9.36 -7.22 -1.15
CA THR A 130 8.68 -5.95 -1.41
C THR A 130 7.22 -6.13 -1.82
N LEU A 131 6.93 -7.13 -2.65
CA LEU A 131 5.56 -7.52 -2.95
C LEU A 131 4.81 -7.99 -1.71
N GLY A 132 5.43 -8.78 -0.84
CA GLY A 132 4.81 -9.29 0.37
C GLY A 132 4.49 -8.21 1.40
N VAL A 133 5.44 -7.30 1.67
CA VAL A 133 5.21 -6.12 2.51
C VAL A 133 4.12 -5.25 1.88
N GLY A 134 4.19 -5.04 0.57
CA GLY A 134 3.20 -4.28 -0.17
C GLY A 134 1.79 -4.86 0.01
N LEU A 135 1.64 -6.17 -0.17
CA LEU A 135 0.39 -6.89 0.02
C LEU A 135 -0.10 -6.81 1.48
N LEU A 136 0.79 -7.01 2.44
CA LEU A 136 0.43 -7.04 3.86
C LEU A 136 -0.04 -5.66 4.34
N LEU A 137 0.66 -4.60 3.96
CA LEU A 137 0.38 -3.24 4.41
C LEU A 137 -0.72 -2.56 3.60
N PHE A 138 -0.69 -2.67 2.27
CA PHE A 138 -1.47 -1.80 1.39
C PHE A 138 -2.64 -2.48 0.68
N LEU A 139 -2.74 -3.82 0.69
CA LEU A 139 -3.82 -4.50 -0.03
C LEU A 139 -5.19 -4.13 0.54
N VAL A 140 -5.37 -4.25 1.86
CA VAL A 140 -6.65 -3.97 2.53
C VAL A 140 -7.13 -2.52 2.30
N PRO A 141 -6.34 -1.47 2.58
CA PRO A 141 -6.78 -0.10 2.34
C PRO A 141 -7.01 0.18 0.85
N SER A 142 -6.21 -0.38 -0.06
CA SER A 142 -6.40 -0.23 -1.51
C SER A 142 -7.69 -0.87 -2.01
N VAL A 143 -8.05 -2.05 -1.49
CA VAL A 143 -9.32 -2.70 -1.79
C VAL A 143 -10.49 -1.86 -1.29
N LEU A 144 -10.44 -1.38 -0.05
CA LEU A 144 -11.51 -0.56 0.52
C LEU A 144 -11.70 0.75 -0.24
N LEU A 145 -10.61 1.45 -0.57
CA LEU A 145 -10.66 2.68 -1.35
C LEU A 145 -11.09 2.41 -2.81
N GLY A 146 -10.73 1.26 -3.38
CA GLY A 146 -11.18 0.83 -4.70
C GLY A 146 -12.68 0.55 -4.80
N MET A 147 -13.32 0.17 -3.68
CA MET A 147 -14.78 -0.01 -3.63
C MET A 147 -15.55 1.31 -3.82
N VAL A 148 -14.94 2.45 -3.50
CA VAL A 148 -15.62 3.76 -3.41
C VAL A 148 -16.20 4.19 -4.75
N THR A 149 -15.43 4.11 -5.85
CA THR A 149 -15.84 4.61 -7.17
C THR A 149 -17.08 3.93 -7.74
N PRO A 150 -17.13 2.59 -7.90
CA PRO A 150 -18.34 1.94 -8.43
C PRO A 150 -19.52 2.04 -7.46
N TYR A 151 -19.26 2.09 -6.15
CA TYR A 151 -20.31 2.26 -5.15
C TYR A 151 -20.97 3.64 -5.25
N ALA A 152 -20.16 4.70 -5.33
CA ALA A 152 -20.60 6.07 -5.51
C ALA A 152 -21.36 6.24 -6.84
N ALA A 153 -20.86 5.66 -7.94
CA ALA A 153 -21.54 5.72 -9.23
C ALA A 153 -22.97 5.15 -9.16
N LYS A 154 -23.13 3.95 -8.58
CA LYS A 154 -24.46 3.33 -8.43
C LYS A 154 -25.35 4.07 -7.44
N LEU A 155 -24.77 4.65 -6.37
CA LEU A 155 -25.53 5.49 -5.44
C LEU A 155 -26.07 6.75 -6.12
N LEU A 156 -25.28 7.39 -6.99
CA LEU A 156 -25.69 8.60 -7.72
C LEU A 156 -26.78 8.36 -8.77
N ILE A 157 -26.84 7.15 -9.35
CA ILE A 157 -27.91 6.77 -10.28
C ILE A 157 -29.26 6.67 -9.56
N HIS A 158 -29.25 6.27 -8.29
CA HIS A 158 -30.45 6.05 -7.48
C HIS A 158 -30.75 7.20 -6.49
N ALA A 159 -30.01 8.30 -6.56
CA ALA A 159 -30.10 9.46 -5.64
C ALA A 159 -30.52 10.76 -6.36
#